data_AF-A0A2A4KJJ2-F1
#
_entry.id   AF-A0A2A4KJJ2-F1
#
_cell.length_a   1.000
_cell.length_b   1.000
_cell.length_c   1.000
_cell.angle_alpha   90.00
_cell.angle_beta   90.00
_cell.angle_gamma   90.00
#
_symmetry.space_group_name_H-M   'P 1'
#
loop_
_entity.id
_entity.type
_entity.pdbx_description
1 polymer ?
#
loop_
_entity_poly.entity_id
_entity_poly.type
_entity_poly.pdbx_seq_one_letter_code
_entity_poly.pdbx_strand_id
1 'polypeptide(L)'
;MPMIRDWTDSERDQWRQWWQSPQAAMWDESFIPAVAVMLTYFGKILDGSANANHQMEFRHLSNALGLTADGMKRLGWTFQNGGGDQ
;
A
#
# COMPACT_ATOMS: atom_id res chain seq x y z
N MET A 1 -12.13 -6.40 -0.39
CA MET A 1 -11.19 -7.27 0.36
C MET A 1 -11.47 -8.72 0.00
N PRO A 2 -10.44 -9.56 -0.24
CA PRO A 2 -10.63 -10.98 -0.51
C PRO A 2 -11.32 -11.70 0.66
N MET A 3 -12.29 -12.57 0.36
CA MET A 3 -13.07 -13.33 1.36
C MET A 3 -12.37 -14.63 1.83
N ILE A 4 -11.07 -14.77 1.59
CA ILE A 4 -10.29 -15.99 1.92
C ILE A 4 -10.01 -16.16 3.42
N ARG A 5 -10.22 -15.10 4.22
CA ARG A 5 -10.06 -15.08 5.67
C ARG A 5 -10.94 -14.01 6.28
N ASP A 6 -11.15 -14.11 7.59
CA ASP A 6 -11.72 -13.01 8.36
C ASP A 6 -10.70 -11.87 8.50
N TRP A 7 -11.24 -10.66 8.46
CA TRP A 7 -10.48 -9.42 8.64
C TRP A 7 -11.01 -8.71 9.87
N THR A 8 -10.10 -8.25 10.73
CA THR A 8 -10.48 -7.46 11.90
C THR A 8 -11.00 -6.08 11.47
N ASP A 9 -11.71 -5.39 12.35
CA ASP A 9 -12.20 -4.04 12.05
C ASP A 9 -11.05 -3.07 11.75
N SER A 10 -9.95 -3.16 12.52
CA SER A 10 -8.74 -2.36 12.28
C SER A 10 -8.11 -2.64 10.90
N GLU A 11 -8.11 -3.90 10.45
CA GLU A 11 -7.63 -4.24 9.10
C GLU A 11 -8.55 -3.68 8.01
N ARG A 12 -9.87 -3.72 8.22
CA ARG A 12 -10.84 -3.14 7.29
C ARG A 12 -10.69 -1.62 7.20
N ASP A 13 -10.42 -0.95 8.31
CA ASP A 13 -10.19 0.49 8.34
C ASP A 13 -8.88 0.84 7.64
N GLN A 14 -7.80 0.10 7.89
CA GLN A 14 -6.53 0.31 7.21
C GLN A 14 -6.64 0.06 5.69
N TRP A 15 -7.38 -0.98 5.29
CA TRP A 15 -7.71 -1.21 3.88
C TRP A 15 -8.40 0.00 3.25
N ARG A 16 -9.43 0.54 3.91
CA ARG A 16 -10.15 1.72 3.42
C ARG A 16 -9.22 2.93 3.32
N GLN A 17 -8.40 3.17 4.33
CA GLN A 17 -7.44 4.29 4.33
C GLN A 17 -6.48 4.21 3.13
N TRP A 18 -5.97 3.02 2.82
CA TRP A 18 -5.09 2.85 1.66
C TRP A 18 -5.85 3.09 0.34
N TRP A 19 -7.03 2.51 0.16
CA TRP A 19 -7.83 2.70 -1.06
C TRP A 19 -8.43 4.11 -1.22
N GLN A 20 -8.48 4.90 -0.14
CA GLN A 20 -8.90 6.30 -0.15
C GLN A 20 -7.72 7.28 -0.24
N SER A 21 -6.49 6.76 -0.21
CA SER A 21 -5.30 7.59 -0.36
C SER A 21 -5.22 8.12 -1.80
N PRO A 22 -4.59 9.29 -2.03
CA PRO A 22 -4.38 9.81 -3.39
C PRO A 22 -3.74 8.78 -4.33
N GLN A 23 -2.81 7.98 -3.82
CA GLN A 23 -2.06 6.97 -4.57
C GLN A 23 -2.98 5.89 -5.15
N ALA A 24 -4.08 5.57 -4.47
CA ALA A 24 -5.05 4.58 -4.94
C ALA A 24 -5.77 4.98 -6.23
N ALA A 25 -5.67 6.24 -6.67
CA ALA A 25 -6.14 6.64 -8.00
C ALA A 25 -5.43 5.90 -9.14
N MET A 26 -4.23 5.35 -8.90
CA MET A 26 -3.49 4.52 -9.86
C MET A 26 -3.77 3.03 -9.70
N TRP A 27 -4.53 2.62 -8.68
CA TRP A 27 -4.81 1.21 -8.41
C TRP A 27 -6.11 0.81 -9.09
N ASP A 28 -6.05 -0.24 -9.89
CA ASP A 28 -7.23 -0.94 -10.38
C ASP A 28 -7.44 -2.25 -9.58
N GLU A 29 -8.42 -3.05 -10.00
CA GLU A 29 -8.73 -4.32 -9.33
C GLU A 29 -7.54 -5.31 -9.30
N SER A 30 -6.56 -5.18 -10.19
CA SER A 30 -5.36 -6.03 -10.21
C SER A 30 -4.45 -5.82 -8.98
N PHE A 31 -4.60 -4.69 -8.28
CA PHE A 31 -3.83 -4.38 -7.06
C PHE A 31 -4.42 -5.03 -5.80
N ILE A 32 -5.66 -5.54 -5.85
CA ILE A 32 -6.35 -6.15 -4.70
C ILE A 32 -5.49 -7.22 -4.00
N PRO A 33 -4.85 -8.18 -4.69
CA PRO A 33 -4.01 -9.19 -4.03
C PRO A 33 -2.80 -8.58 -3.33
N ALA A 34 -2.11 -7.62 -3.97
CA ALA A 34 -0.91 -6.98 -3.41
C ALA A 34 -1.25 -6.19 -2.14
N VAL A 35 -2.34 -5.41 -2.16
CA VAL A 35 -2.81 -4.66 -0.99
C VAL A 35 -3.24 -5.61 0.14
N ALA A 36 -3.85 -6.74 -0.18
CA ALA A 36 -4.27 -7.74 0.83
C ALA A 36 -3.08 -8.43 1.50
N VAL A 37 -2.05 -8.75 0.73
CA VAL A 37 -0.79 -9.30 1.27
C VAL A 37 -0.09 -8.25 2.14
N MET A 38 0.00 -7.00 1.68
CA MET A 38 0.56 -5.90 2.46
C MET A 38 -0.18 -5.72 3.80
N LEU A 39 -1.51 -5.78 3.79
CA LEU A 39 -2.33 -5.67 5.00
C LEU A 39 -2.07 -6.83 5.98
N THR A 40 -1.85 -8.02 5.45
CA THR A 40 -1.51 -9.19 6.27
C THR A 40 -0.14 -9.04 6.93
N TYR A 41 0.85 -8.51 6.22
CA TYR A 41 2.16 -8.20 6.82
C TYR A 41 2.09 -7.04 7.81
N PHE A 42 1.27 -6.02 7.53
CA PHE A 42 1.01 -4.94 8.47
C PHE A 42 0.47 -5.46 9.81
N GLY A 43 -0.54 -6.34 9.78
CA GLY A 43 -1.08 -6.98 10.99
C GLY A 43 -0.01 -7.73 11.77
N LYS A 44 0.79 -8.56 11.08
CA LYS A 44 1.91 -9.32 11.69
C LYS A 44 2.99 -8.44 12.29
N ILE A 45 3.24 -7.27 11.70
CA ILE A 45 4.24 -6.32 12.22
C ILE A 45 3.73 -5.70 13.51
N LEU A 46 2.46 -5.29 13.54
CA LEU A 46 1.86 -4.67 14.72
C LEU A 46 1.65 -5.64 15.88
N ASP A 47 1.32 -6.90 15.60
CA ASP A 47 1.13 -7.93 16.63
C ASP A 47 2.44 -8.58 17.11
N GLY A 48 3.58 -8.22 16.50
CA GLY A 48 4.91 -8.73 16.85
C GLY A 48 5.23 -10.14 16.32
N SER A 49 4.37 -10.74 15.51
CA SER A 49 4.59 -12.07 14.91
C SER A 49 5.36 -12.02 13.57
N ALA A 50 5.73 -10.84 13.08
CA ALA A 50 6.49 -10.67 11.86
C ALA A 50 7.94 -11.19 11.98
N ASN A 51 8.41 -11.92 10.97
CA ASN A 51 9.82 -12.25 10.80
C ASN A 51 10.49 -11.25 9.84
N ALA A 52 11.81 -11.40 9.64
CA ALA A 52 12.58 -10.53 8.75
C ALA A 52 12.03 -10.50 7.31
N ASN A 53 11.56 -11.64 6.79
CA ASN A 53 10.98 -11.72 5.45
C ASN A 53 9.68 -10.91 5.35
N HIS A 54 8.77 -11.04 6.33
CA HIS A 54 7.53 -10.23 6.36
C HIS A 54 7.84 -8.73 6.33
N GLN A 55 8.84 -8.28 7.09
CA GLN A 55 9.23 -6.87 7.12
C GLN A 55 9.88 -6.42 5.81
N MET A 56 10.70 -7.27 5.18
CA MET A 56 11.29 -6.97 3.86
C MET A 56 10.22 -6.87 2.79
N GLU A 57 9.34 -7.87 2.68
CA GLU A 57 8.25 -7.88 1.72
C GLU A 57 7.29 -6.71 1.93
N PHE A 58 6.98 -6.34 3.17
CA PHE A 58 6.18 -5.15 3.46
C PHE A 58 6.82 -3.88 2.89
N ARG A 59 8.13 -3.67 3.05
CA ARG A 59 8.84 -2.52 2.48
C ARG A 59 8.83 -2.55 0.95
N HIS A 60 9.02 -3.72 0.34
CA HIS A 60 8.95 -3.87 -1.11
C HIS A 60 7.56 -3.55 -1.67
N LEU A 61 6.51 -4.08 -1.05
CA LEU A 61 5.12 -3.78 -1.42
C LEU A 61 4.77 -2.31 -1.21
N SER A 62 5.22 -1.71 -0.10
CA SER A 62 5.00 -0.28 0.17
C SER A 62 5.56 0.59 -0.96
N ASN A 63 6.75 0.25 -1.47
CA ASN A 63 7.34 0.92 -2.63
C ASN A 63 6.56 0.64 -3.92
N ALA A 64 6.22 -0.63 -4.19
CA ALA A 64 5.54 -1.03 -5.43
C ALA A 64 4.13 -0.43 -5.55
N LEU A 65 3.44 -0.26 -4.41
CA LEU A 65 2.11 0.35 -4.33
C LEU A 65 2.15 1.88 -4.32
N GLY A 66 3.34 2.49 -4.35
CA GLY A 66 3.47 3.95 -4.33
C GLY A 66 3.24 4.59 -2.96
N LEU A 67 3.22 3.82 -1.87
CA LEU A 67 2.97 4.33 -0.52
C LEU A 67 4.20 4.98 0.13
N THR A 68 5.31 5.03 -0.59
CA THR A 68 6.54 5.73 -0.20
C THR A 68 6.89 6.83 -1.21
N ALA A 69 7.72 7.79 -0.82
CA ALA A 69 8.18 8.86 -1.72
C ALA A 69 8.85 8.31 -2.99
N ASP A 70 9.71 7.29 -2.84
CA ASP A 70 10.37 6.64 -3.97
C ASP A 70 9.39 5.86 -4.85
N GLY A 71 8.39 5.20 -4.23
CA GLY A 71 7.33 4.50 -4.94
C GLY A 71 6.49 5.45 -5.80
N MET A 72 6.08 6.59 -5.22
CA MET A 72 5.36 7.64 -5.96
C MET A 72 6.17 8.10 -7.18
N LYS A 73 7.45 8.43 -6.99
CA LYS A 73 8.32 8.87 -8.09
C LYS A 73 8.42 7.82 -9.21
N ARG A 74 8.51 6.53 -8.86
CA ARG A 74 8.58 5.41 -9.82
C ARG A 74 7.30 5.22 -10.62
N LEU A 75 6.14 5.42 -9.99
CA LEU A 75 4.83 5.30 -10.64
C LEU A 75 4.46 6.52 -11.48
N GLY A 76 5.41 7.43 -11.75
CA GLY A 76 5.16 8.61 -12.56
C GLY A 76 4.39 9.70 -11.82
N TRP A 77 4.22 9.60 -10.49
CA TRP A 77 3.79 10.72 -9.66
C TRP A 77 4.95 11.69 -9.47
N THR A 78 5.36 12.32 -10.56
CA THR A 78 5.95 13.65 -10.45
C THR A 78 4.80 14.57 -10.13
N PHE A 79 4.79 15.17 -8.94
CA PHE A 79 4.01 16.39 -8.73
C PHE A 79 4.26 17.27 -9.94
N GLN A 80 3.22 17.59 -10.71
CA GLN A 80 3.29 18.71 -11.64
C GLN A 80 3.50 19.94 -10.75
N ASN A 81 4.76 20.22 -10.45
CA ASN A 81 5.14 21.55 -10.00
C ASN A 81 4.79 22.42 -11.19
N GLY A 82 3.76 23.26 -11.02
CA GLY A 82 3.46 24.33 -11.97
C GLY A 82 4.65 25.26 -12.05
N GLY A 83 5.62 24.93 -12.89
CA GLY A 83 6.59 25.85 -13.44
C GLY A 83 6.03 26.28 -14.78
N GLY A 84 5.28 27.39 -14.77
CA GLY A 84 4.90 28.04 -16.01
C GLY A 84 6.14 28.37 -16.81
N ASP A 85 6.08 28.07 -18.11
CA ASP A 85 6.96 28.64 -19.11
C ASP A 85 7.06 30.16 -18.89
N GLN A 86 8.26 30.64 -18.54
CA GLN A 86 8.79 31.96 -18.89
C GLN A 86 10.30 31.87 -19.05
#